data_AF-A0A222MYI5-F1
#
_entry.id   AF-A0A222MYI5-F1
#
_cell.length_a   1.000
_cell.length_b   1.000
_cell.length_c   1.000
_cell.angle_alpha   90.00
_cell.angle_beta   90.00
_cell.angle_gamma   90.00
#
_symmetry.space_group_name_H-M   'P 1'
#
loop_
_entity.id
_entity.type
_entity.pdbx_description
1 polymer ?
#
loop_
_entity_poly.entity_id
_entity_poly.type
_entity_poly.pdbx_seq_one_letter_code
_entity_poly.pdbx_strand_id
1 'polypeptide(L)'
;MNALESIGEPLFLDMANKVLIIEKPSYKESEQRLFVNESLYFDKVSKEVWAYKIGGYQVLDKYLKSHKGEEIDYEHFQKIIQSLTKSLELENEISNISFIS
;
A
#
# COMPACT_ATOMS: atom_id res chain seq x y z
N MET A 1 21.35 -1.41 0.71
CA MET A 1 20.02 -1.19 0.09
C MET A 1 19.08 -0.82 1.21
N ASN A 2 18.40 0.32 1.11
CA ASN A 2 17.46 0.78 2.14
C ASN A 2 16.18 -0.08 2.02
N ALA A 3 15.78 -0.80 3.07
CA ALA A 3 14.67 -1.77 2.97
C ALA A 3 13.34 -1.11 2.50
N LEU A 4 13.15 0.17 2.84
CA LEU A 4 11.98 0.99 2.48
C LEU A 4 11.85 1.28 0.98
N GLU A 5 12.97 1.36 0.23
CA GLU A 5 12.92 1.69 -1.21
C GLU A 5 12.19 0.63 -2.04
N SER A 6 12.07 -0.59 -1.51
CA SER A 6 11.44 -1.72 -2.21
C SER A 6 9.99 -1.99 -1.79
N ILE A 7 9.47 -1.26 -0.79
CA ILE A 7 8.09 -1.43 -0.31
C ILE A 7 7.14 -0.67 -1.22
N GLY A 8 6.04 -1.33 -1.60
CA GLY A 8 5.06 -0.74 -2.50
C GLY A 8 5.63 -0.50 -3.90
N GLU A 9 6.48 -1.40 -4.39
CA GLU A 9 6.99 -1.30 -5.76
C GLU A 9 5.85 -1.68 -6.75
N PRO A 10 5.59 -0.85 -7.78
CA PRO A 10 4.57 -1.15 -8.77
C PRO A 10 5.07 -2.21 -9.77
N LEU A 11 4.35 -3.32 -9.87
CA LEU A 11 4.63 -4.43 -10.77
C LEU A 11 3.40 -4.79 -11.60
N PHE A 12 3.63 -5.46 -12.73
CA PHE A 12 2.59 -5.89 -13.65
C PHE A 12 2.68 -7.40 -13.85
N LEU A 13 1.53 -8.07 -13.88
CA LEU A 13 1.47 -9.48 -14.29
C LEU A 13 1.78 -9.65 -15.78
N ASP A 14 1.33 -8.71 -16.61
CA ASP A 14 1.62 -8.64 -18.04
C ASP A 14 2.41 -7.36 -18.36
N MET A 15 3.70 -7.53 -18.65
CA MET A 15 4.60 -6.42 -19.01
C MET A 15 4.36 -5.88 -20.44
N ALA A 16 3.68 -6.63 -21.29
CA ALA A 16 3.34 -6.22 -22.66
C ALA A 16 2.08 -5.34 -22.70
N ASN A 17 1.19 -5.47 -21.70
CA ASN A 17 -0.04 -4.69 -21.60
C ASN A 17 -0.15 -3.99 -20.24
N LYS A 18 0.42 -2.79 -20.16
CA LYS A 18 0.43 -1.96 -18.95
C LYS A 18 -0.83 -1.11 -18.87
N VAL A 19 -1.83 -1.63 -18.16
CA VAL A 19 -3.04 -0.86 -17.81
C VAL A 19 -2.82 -0.13 -16.50
N LEU A 20 -2.91 1.21 -16.54
CA LEU A 20 -2.72 2.09 -15.38
C LEU A 20 -4.03 2.53 -14.72
N ILE A 21 -5.18 2.18 -15.32
CA ILE A 21 -6.48 2.59 -14.83
C ILE A 21 -6.82 1.87 -13.53
N ILE A 22 -7.31 2.63 -12.54
CA ILE A 22 -7.83 2.10 -11.28
C ILE A 22 -9.22 1.53 -11.52
N GLU A 23 -9.41 0.23 -11.26
CA GLU A 23 -10.68 -0.43 -11.58
C GLU A 23 -11.27 -1.16 -10.37
N LYS A 24 -10.77 -2.37 -10.11
CA LYS A 24 -11.26 -3.27 -9.07
C LYS A 24 -10.12 -3.58 -8.11
N PRO A 25 -9.82 -2.66 -7.18
CA PRO A 25 -8.75 -2.88 -6.24
C PRO A 25 -9.03 -4.11 -5.37
N SER A 26 -8.00 -4.90 -5.10
CA SER A 26 -8.10 -6.09 -4.25
C SER A 26 -6.78 -6.37 -3.55
N TYR A 27 -6.84 -7.01 -2.39
CA TYR A 27 -5.65 -7.35 -1.62
C TYR A 27 -5.51 -8.86 -1.49
N LYS A 28 -4.32 -9.37 -1.84
CA LYS A 28 -3.95 -10.78 -1.67
C LYS A 28 -2.99 -10.90 -0.49
N GLU A 29 -3.53 -11.20 0.68
CA GLU A 29 -2.77 -11.29 1.94
C GLU A 29 -1.65 -12.33 1.88
N SER A 30 -1.89 -13.49 1.27
CA SER A 30 -0.89 -14.57 1.13
C SER A 30 0.35 -14.17 0.34
N GLU A 31 0.22 -13.16 -0.53
CA GLU A 31 1.30 -12.66 -1.38
C GLU A 31 1.77 -11.26 -0.95
N GLN A 32 1.10 -10.63 0.02
CA GLN A 32 1.30 -9.23 0.41
C GLN A 32 1.21 -8.26 -0.79
N ARG A 33 0.23 -8.48 -1.66
CA ARG A 33 0.03 -7.71 -2.90
C ARG A 33 -1.26 -6.92 -2.90
N LEU A 34 -1.16 -5.64 -3.20
CA LEU A 34 -2.30 -4.75 -3.41
C LEU A 34 -2.50 -4.50 -4.89
N PHE A 35 -3.52 -5.12 -5.47
CA PHE A 35 -3.93 -4.93 -6.85
C PHE A 35 -4.73 -3.64 -6.99
N VAL A 36 -4.41 -2.91 -8.06
CA VAL A 36 -5.14 -1.72 -8.53
C VAL A 36 -6.18 -2.13 -9.57
N ASN A 37 -5.79 -3.06 -10.43
CA ASN A 37 -6.60 -3.72 -11.45
C ASN A 37 -6.13 -5.18 -11.61
N GLU A 38 -6.55 -5.88 -12.68
CA GLU A 38 -6.21 -7.30 -12.87
C GLU A 38 -4.71 -7.56 -13.11
N SER A 39 -3.93 -6.56 -13.55
CA SER A 39 -2.51 -6.70 -13.89
C SER A 39 -1.57 -5.92 -12.97
N LEU A 40 -1.87 -4.65 -12.70
CA LEU A 40 -1.04 -3.76 -11.88
C LEU A 40 -1.29 -3.98 -10.39
N TYR A 41 -0.20 -4.23 -9.66
CA TYR A 41 -0.21 -4.36 -8.20
C TYR A 41 1.03 -3.73 -7.57
N PHE A 42 0.92 -3.45 -6.27
CA PHE A 42 2.02 -3.02 -5.42
C PHE A 42 2.47 -4.20 -4.55
N ASP A 43 3.75 -4.52 -4.60
CA ASP A 43 4.34 -5.65 -3.87
C ASP A 43 4.80 -5.25 -2.46
N LYS A 44 4.92 -6.24 -1.57
CA LYS A 44 5.36 -6.08 -0.17
C LYS A 44 4.49 -5.10 0.65
N VAL A 45 3.19 -5.07 0.36
CA VAL A 45 2.21 -4.34 1.17
C VAL A 45 1.73 -5.27 2.28
N SER A 46 2.21 -5.03 3.51
CA SER A 46 1.81 -5.86 4.66
C SER A 46 0.31 -5.74 4.95
N LYS A 47 -0.24 -6.70 5.70
CA LYS A 47 -1.65 -6.69 6.09
C LYS A 47 -1.98 -5.48 6.94
N GLU A 48 -1.08 -5.11 7.83
CA GLU A 48 -1.20 -3.96 8.74
C GLU A 48 -1.24 -2.65 7.94
N VAL A 49 -0.37 -2.51 6.93
CA VAL A 49 -0.37 -1.35 6.02
C VAL A 49 -1.67 -1.29 5.21
N TRP A 50 -2.12 -2.43 4.67
CA TRP A 50 -3.40 -2.50 3.96
C TRP A 50 -4.58 -2.13 4.85
N ALA A 51 -4.62 -2.65 6.09
CA ALA A 51 -5.68 -2.44 7.05
C ALA A 51 -5.57 -1.11 7.82
N TYR A 52 -4.54 -0.30 7.57
CA TYR A 52 -4.29 0.93 8.29
C TYR A 52 -5.44 1.92 8.12
N LYS A 53 -5.91 2.49 9.24
CA LYS A 53 -7.05 3.41 9.28
C LYS A 53 -6.68 4.76 9.88
N ILE A 54 -7.25 5.81 9.30
CA ILE A 54 -7.29 7.14 9.90
C ILE A 54 -8.76 7.50 10.08
N GLY A 55 -9.18 7.63 11.34
CA GLY A 55 -10.60 7.66 11.69
C GLY A 55 -11.31 6.37 11.28
N GLY A 56 -12.46 6.50 10.61
CA GLY A 56 -13.25 5.35 10.14
C GLY A 56 -12.82 4.76 8.80
N TYR A 57 -11.83 5.36 8.12
CA TYR A 57 -11.46 5.00 6.74
C TYR A 57 -10.16 4.22 6.67
N GLN A 58 -10.17 3.13 5.92
CA GLN A 58 -8.96 2.43 5.48
C GLN A 58 -8.29 3.23 4.36
N VAL A 59 -7.06 3.68 4.58
CA VAL A 59 -6.44 4.75 3.76
C VAL A 59 -6.25 4.32 2.31
N LEU A 60 -5.61 3.17 2.07
CA LEU A 60 -5.31 2.70 0.72
C LEU A 60 -6.58 2.34 -0.08
N ASP A 61 -7.53 1.66 0.56
CA ASP A 61 -8.81 1.31 -0.08
C ASP A 61 -9.64 2.55 -0.42
N LYS A 62 -9.70 3.53 0.50
CA LYS A 62 -10.41 4.78 0.28
C LYS A 62 -9.81 5.55 -0.90
N TYR A 63 -8.48 5.65 -0.98
CA TYR A 63 -7.79 6.30 -2.09
C TYR A 63 -8.15 5.65 -3.43
N LEU A 64 -7.98 4.33 -3.55
CA LEU A 64 -8.23 3.61 -4.81
C LEU A 64 -9.71 3.70 -5.23
N LYS A 65 -10.65 3.63 -4.28
CA LYS A 65 -12.08 3.79 -4.59
C LYS A 65 -12.45 5.20 -5.03
N SER A 66 -11.82 6.22 -4.44
CA SER A 66 -12.09 7.62 -4.77
C SER A 66 -11.58 8.03 -6.16
N HIS A 67 -10.54 7.36 -6.66
CA HIS A 67 -9.94 7.63 -7.97
C HIS A 67 -10.27 6.54 -9.00
N LYS A 68 -11.36 5.79 -8.80
CA LYS A 68 -11.76 4.72 -9.72
C LYS A 68 -12.06 5.30 -11.11
N GLY A 69 -11.44 4.72 -12.14
CA GLY A 69 -11.53 5.14 -13.54
C GLY A 69 -10.44 6.12 -13.96
N GLU A 70 -9.61 6.58 -13.03
CA GLU A 70 -8.46 7.45 -13.31
C GLU A 70 -7.19 6.63 -13.48
N GLU A 71 -6.20 7.19 -14.19
CA GLU A 71 -4.85 6.62 -14.23
C GLU A 71 -4.17 6.80 -12.86
N ILE A 72 -3.57 5.74 -12.34
CA ILE A 72 -2.86 5.82 -11.06
C ILE A 72 -1.50 6.50 -11.23
N ASP A 73 -1.24 7.52 -10.42
CA ASP A 73 0.12 7.97 -10.14
C ASP A 73 0.77 6.97 -9.16
N TYR A 74 1.47 5.98 -9.71
CA TYR A 74 2.09 4.93 -8.91
C TYR A 74 3.22 5.44 -8.02
N GLU A 75 3.92 6.53 -8.40
CA GLU A 75 4.99 7.09 -7.57
C GLU A 75 4.38 7.77 -6.33
N HIS A 76 3.31 8.53 -6.51
CA HIS A 76 2.58 9.12 -5.40
C HIS A 76 1.98 8.04 -4.50
N PHE A 77 1.31 7.05 -5.08
CA PHE A 77 0.67 5.99 -4.30
C PHE A 77 1.69 5.11 -3.55
N GLN A 78 2.84 4.82 -4.15
CA GLN A 78 3.95 4.15 -3.46
C GLN A 78 4.43 4.95 -2.23
N LYS A 79 4.56 6.28 -2.35
CA LYS A 79 4.94 7.13 -1.22
C LYS A 79 3.91 7.10 -0.09
N ILE A 80 2.61 6.95 -0.41
CA ILE A 80 1.57 6.74 0.62
C ILE A 80 1.81 5.42 1.35
N ILE A 81 2.01 4.32 0.61
CA ILE A 81 2.30 2.99 1.21
C ILE A 81 3.52 3.05 2.14
N GLN A 82 4.62 3.65 1.67
CA GLN A 82 5.86 3.78 2.44
C GLN A 82 5.65 4.65 3.69
N SER A 83 4.88 5.73 3.58
CA SER A 83 4.57 6.60 4.72
C SER A 83 3.77 5.86 5.79
N LEU A 84 2.74 5.10 5.40
CA LEU A 84 1.96 4.27 6.34
C LEU A 84 2.81 3.18 6.99
N THR A 85 3.70 2.57 6.21
CA THR A 85 4.66 1.58 6.73
C THR A 85 5.54 2.23 7.80
N LYS A 86 6.09 3.42 7.54
CA LYS A 86 6.94 4.11 8.50
C LYS A 86 6.18 4.54 9.75
N SER A 87 4.91 4.96 9.60
CA SER A 87 4.03 5.24 10.74
C SER A 87 3.86 4.02 11.63
N LEU A 88 3.55 2.85 11.06
CA LEU A 88 3.41 1.60 11.81
C LEU A 88 4.71 1.19 12.52
N GLU A 89 5.87 1.34 11.87
CA GLU A 89 7.17 1.09 12.51
C GLU A 89 7.35 1.97 13.75
N LEU A 90 7.11 3.27 13.63
CA LEU A 90 7.25 4.23 14.73
C LEU A 90 6.23 3.96 15.85
N GLU A 91 4.98 3.64 15.52
CA GLU A 91 3.95 3.27 16.51
C GLU A 91 4.35 2.04 17.31
N ASN A 92 4.92 1.02 16.64
CA ASN A 92 5.42 -0.18 17.30
C ASN A 92 6.65 0.12 18.18
N GLU A 93 7.58 0.95 17.71
CA GLU A 93 8.72 1.40 18.52
C GLU A 93 8.26 2.11 19.80
N ILE A 94 7.29 3.03 19.68
CA ILE A 94 6.71 3.76 20.81
C ILE A 94 5.98 2.80 21.77
N SER A 95 5.21 1.85 21.25
CA SER A 95 4.47 0.89 22.07
C SER A 95 5.39 -0.04 22.90
N ASN A 96 6.64 -0.23 22.48
CA ASN A 96 7.62 -1.04 23.19
C ASN A 96 8.38 -0.27 24.28
N ILE A 97 8.14 1.04 24.42
CA ILE A 97 8.72 1.83 25.50
C ILE A 97 7.98 1.49 26.80
N SER A 98 8.67 0.81 27.71
CA SER A 98 8.17 0.58 29.07
C SER A 98 8.21 1.88 29.86
N PHE A 99 7.06 2.34 30.35
CA PHE A 99 7.03 3.40 31.36
C PHE A 99 7.58 2.81 32.67
N ILE A 100 8.72 3.33 33.13
CA ILE A 100 9.22 3.06 34.48
C ILE A 100 8.22 3.72 35.44
N SER A 101 7.36 2.91 36.06
CA SER A 101 6.49 3.30 37.17
C SER A 101 7.23 3.16 38.50
#